data_AF-J6IJ18-F1
#
_entry.id   AF-J6IJ18-F1
#
_cell.length_a   1.000
_cell.length_b   1.000
_cell.length_c   1.000
_cell.angle_alpha   90.00
_cell.angle_beta   90.00
_cell.angle_gamma   90.00
#
_symmetry.space_group_name_H-M   'P 1'
#
loop_
_entity.id
_entity.type
_entity.pdbx_description
1 polymer ?
#
loop_
_entity_poly.entity_id
_entity_poly.type
_entity_poly.pdbx_seq_one_letter_code
_entity_poly.pdbx_strand_id
1 'polypeptide(L)' 'MYSFGTPKLAMILPLDGRKKLIHADLDKVKQALADQGYYLQLPPPSENLLKKHLAEQGNKSD' A
#
# COMPACT_ATOMS: atom_id res chain seq x y z
N MET A 1 -5.79 -11.76 13.76
CA MET A 1 -7.12 -11.14 13.53
C MET A 1 -7.53 -10.17 14.66
N TYR A 2 -6.60 -9.54 15.39
CA TYR A 2 -6.92 -8.63 16.52
C TYR A 2 -6.63 -7.14 16.24
N SER A 3 -6.11 -6.80 15.06
CA SER A 3 -5.58 -5.45 14.77
C SER A 3 -6.62 -4.49 14.19
N PHE A 4 -7.66 -5.02 13.53
CA PHE A 4 -8.72 -4.22 12.94
C PHE A 4 -10.01 -4.60 13.67
N GLY A 5 -10.54 -3.66 14.48
CA GLY A 5 -11.80 -3.84 15.19
C GLY A 5 -13.00 -3.99 14.23
N THR A 6 -14.22 -3.79 14.73
CA THR A 6 -15.42 -3.97 13.91
C THR A 6 -15.44 -2.97 12.73
N PRO A 7 -15.48 -3.44 11.47
CA PRO A 7 -15.50 -2.56 10.31
C PRO A 7 -16.78 -1.71 10.33
N LYS A 8 -16.62 -0.41 10.12
CA LYS A 8 -17.73 0.54 9.94
C LYS A 8 -17.70 1.06 8.51
N LEU A 9 -18.88 1.20 7.90
CA LEU A 9 -18.99 1.82 6.59
C LEU A 9 -18.55 3.29 6.70
N ALA A 10 -17.40 3.62 6.11
CA ALA A 10 -16.87 4.99 6.11
C ALA A 10 -17.40 5.80 4.92
N MET A 11 -17.38 5.23 3.71
CA MET A 11 -17.73 5.92 2.47
C MET A 11 -18.02 4.91 1.35
N ILE A 12 -18.87 5.30 0.39
CA ILE A 12 -19.06 4.59 -0.88
C ILE A 12 -18.06 5.14 -1.91
N LEU A 13 -17.22 4.27 -2.48
CA LEU A 13 -16.25 4.63 -3.51
C LEU A 13 -16.74 4.14 -4.89
N PRO A 14 -17.11 5.04 -5.81
CA PRO A 14 -17.41 4.64 -7.18
C PRO A 14 -16.11 4.23 -7.90
N LEU A 15 -16.06 2.98 -8.37
CA LEU A 15 -14.91 2.39 -9.07
C LEU A 15 -14.91 2.69 -10.59
N ASP A 16 -15.82 3.54 -11.05
CA ASP A 16 -16.03 3.92 -12.46
C ASP A 16 -14.94 4.86 -13.04
N GLY A 17 -13.76 4.92 -12.41
CA GLY A 17 -12.59 5.61 -12.95
C GLY A 17 -12.59 7.14 -12.84
N ARG A 18 -13.66 7.78 -12.39
CA ARG A 18 -13.72 9.26 -12.23
C ARG A 18 -12.84 9.79 -11.10
N LYS A 19 -12.53 8.98 -10.09
CA LYS A 19 -11.58 9.30 -9.01
C LYS A 19 -10.37 8.39 -9.09
N LYS A 20 -9.21 8.95 -9.45
CA LYS A 20 -7.93 8.25 -9.33
C LYS A 20 -7.61 8.06 -7.85
N LEU A 21 -7.34 6.82 -7.47
CA LEU A 21 -6.81 6.49 -6.15
C LEU A 21 -5.34 6.95 -6.11
N ILE A 22 -5.04 7.96 -5.29
CA ILE A 22 -3.70 8.57 -5.22
C ILE A 22 -2.69 7.61 -4.60
N HIS A 23 -3.14 6.78 -3.66
CA HIS A 23 -2.28 5.89 -2.88
C HIS A 23 -2.53 4.39 -3.13
N ALA A 24 -3.38 4.05 -4.10
CA ALA A 24 -3.69 2.66 -4.41
C ALA A 24 -3.90 2.49 -5.92
N ASP A 25 -3.41 1.39 -6.47
CA ASP A 25 -3.61 1.03 -7.87
C ASP A 25 -5.02 0.46 -8.05
N LEU A 26 -5.80 1.05 -8.96
CA LEU A 26 -7.20 0.68 -9.18
C LEU A 26 -7.35 -0.75 -9.71
N ASP A 27 -6.38 -1.25 -10.49
CA ASP A 27 -6.43 -2.62 -11.01
C ASP A 27 -6.19 -3.65 -9.91
N LYS A 28 -5.23 -3.36 -9.00
CA LYS A 28 -5.00 -4.20 -7.81
C LYS A 28 -6.18 -4.20 -6.85
N VAL A 29 -6.84 -3.05 -6.69
CA VAL A 29 -8.05 -2.94 -5.87
C VAL A 29 -9.17 -3.79 -6.45
N LYS A 30 -9.42 -3.71 -7.76
CA LYS A 30 -10.46 -4.52 -8.42
C LYS A 30 -10.18 -6.02 -8.30
N GLN A 31 -8.94 -6.44 -8.51
CA GLN A 31 -8.55 -7.84 -8.34
C GLN A 31 -8.71 -8.30 -6.89
N ALA A 32 -8.21 -7.54 -5.91
CA ALA A 32 -8.32 -7.91 -4.50
C ALA A 32 -9.78 -7.93 -4.01
N LEU A 33 -10.64 -7.03 -4.52
CA LEU A 33 -12.07 -7.05 -4.22
C LEU A 33 -12.76 -8.26 -4.84
N ALA A 34 -12.37 -8.68 -6.05
CA ALA A 34 -12.92 -9.87 -6.71
C ALA A 34 -12.49 -11.17 -6.00
N ASP A 35 -11.22 -11.27 -5.62
CA ASP A 35 -10.64 -12.50 -5.07
C ASP A 35 -10.84 -12.63 -3.55
N GLN A 36 -10.59 -11.55 -2.81
CA GLN A 36 -10.53 -11.54 -1.34
C GLN A 36 -11.73 -10.81 -0.70
N GLY A 37 -12.49 -10.03 -1.49
CA GLY A 37 -13.63 -9.24 -1.00
C GLY A 37 -13.22 -7.96 -0.25
N TYR A 38 -11.92 -7.68 -0.10
CA TYR A 38 -11.42 -6.48 0.54
C TYR A 38 -10.04 -6.07 0.00
N TYR A 39 -9.69 -4.79 0.09
CA TYR A 39 -8.35 -4.27 -0.23
C TYR A 39 -7.81 -3.47 0.96
N LEU A 40 -6.65 -3.87 1.48
CA LEU A 40 -5.96 -3.16 2.56
C LEU A 40 -4.82 -2.33 1.99
N GLN A 41 -4.93 -1.02 2.13
CA GLN A 41 -3.82 -0.12 1.84
C GLN A 41 -2.91 -0.06 3.06
N LEU A 42 -1.83 -0.85 3.04
CA LEU A 42 -0.77 -0.73 4.03
C LEU A 42 0.22 0.38 3.58
N PRO A 43 0.68 1.23 4.50
CA PRO A 43 1.73 2.19 4.15
C PRO A 43 3.00 1.42 3.75
N PRO A 44 3.76 1.92 2.76
CA PRO A 44 5.05 1.34 2.43
C PRO A 44 5.95 1.38 3.67
N PRO A 45 6.77 0.34 3.90
CA PRO A 45 7.68 0.32 5.03
C PRO A 45 8.65 1.49 4.93
N SER A 46 8.91 2.14 6.05
CA SER A 46 9.88 3.23 6.15
C SER A 46 11.23 2.76 5.63
N GLU A 47 11.87 3.55 4.78
CA GLU A 47 13.20 3.22 4.29
C GLU A 47 14.19 3.14 5.45
N ASN A 48 14.92 2.03 5.53
CA ASN A 48 15.97 1.88 6.53
C ASN A 48 17.21 2.68 6.07
N LEU A 49 17.30 3.93 6.52
CA LEU A 49 18.36 4.88 6.15
C LEU A 49 19.77 4.35 6.43
N LEU A 50 19.94 3.50 7.46
CA LEU A 50 21.20 2.84 7.79
C LEU A 50 21.65 1.86 6.70
N LYS A 51 20.72 1.08 6.12
CA LYS A 51 21.05 0.16 5.01
C LYS A 51 21.46 0.91 3.74
N LYS A 52 20.79 2.04 3.45
CA LYS A 52 21.16 2.90 2.31
C LYS A 52 22.56 3.46 2.46
N HIS A 53 22.89 3.98 3.64
CA HIS A 53 24.21 4.55 3.92
C HIS A 53 25.33 3.50 3.82
N LEU A 54 25.12 2.29 4.34
CA LEU A 54 26.09 1.19 4.26
C LEU A 54 26.33 0.72 2.81
N ALA A 55 25.27 0.66 1.99
CA ALA A 55 25.40 0.31 0.58
C ALA A 55 26.15 1.37 -0.24
N GLU A 56 25.93 2.66 0.06
CA GLU A 56 26.65 3.77 -0.59
C GLU A 56 28.13 3.84 -0.18
N GLN A 57 28.48 3.46 1.06
CA GLN A 57 29.87 3.43 1.50
C GLN A 57 30.66 2.23 0.95
N GLY A 58 30.01 1.07 0.76
CA GLY A 58 30.66 -0.10 0.14
C GLY A 58 31.03 0.08 -1.34
N ASN A 59 30.45 1.07 -2.02
CA ASN A 59 30.69 1.35 -3.44
C ASN A 59 31.73 2.47 -3.68
N LYS A 60 32.41 2.94 -2.63
CA LYS A 60 33.43 4.01 -2.67
C LYS A 60 34.86 3.53 -2.43
N SER A 61 35.05 2.22 -2.34
CA SER A 61 36.35 1.56 -2.21
C SER A 61 36.56 0.61 -3.38
N ASP A 62 36.70 1.19 -4.58
CA ASP A 62 37.44 0.61 -5.72
C ASP A 62 38.22 1.75 -6.38
#